data_AF-M3A6U0-F1
#
_entry.id   AF-M3A6U0-F1
#
_cell.length_a   1.000
_cell.length_b   1.000
_cell.length_c   1.000
_cell.angle_alpha   90.00
_cell.angle_beta   90.00
_cell.angle_gamma   90.00
#
_symmetry.space_group_name_H-M   'P 1'
#
loop_
_entity.id
_entity.type
_entity.pdbx_description
1 polymer ?
#
loop_
_entity_poly.entity_id
_entity_poly.type
_entity_poly.pdbx_seq_one_letter_code
_entity_poly.pdbx_strand_id
1 'polypeptide(L)'
;MEGDPFPKRLFATNLYAFSHQTFSLARILLLNNQPTTPPPTHLSVIVPLTQQQIEDETLVLTRKILGTAMSHADSAIPFISTLAVSYAGHLLTDRLAQEHAYGILYKAQRQVAGLTPAEEFTRLRQVWAWDVPYANVL
;
A
#
# COMPACT_ATOMS: atom_id res chain seq x y z
N MET A 1 -6.07 -22.45 3.09
CA MET A 1 -6.58 -21.39 3.97
C MET A 1 -7.26 -20.37 3.09
N GLU A 2 -8.58 -20.48 2.96
CA GLU A 2 -9.40 -19.43 2.38
C GLU A 2 -9.23 -18.15 3.21
N GLY A 3 -9.18 -16.99 2.54
CA GLY A 3 -9.26 -15.69 3.20
C GLY A 3 -8.00 -14.81 3.17
N ASP A 4 -6.99 -15.04 2.33
CA ASP A 4 -5.95 -13.99 2.14
C ASP A 4 -6.48 -12.89 1.20
N PRO A 5 -6.66 -11.63 1.66
CA PRO A 5 -7.17 -10.55 0.82
C PRO A 5 -6.16 -10.08 -0.23
N PHE A 6 -4.90 -10.54 -0.15
CA PHE A 6 -3.84 -10.15 -1.06
C PHE A 6 -3.40 -11.32 -1.96
N PRO A 7 -3.10 -11.05 -3.24
CA PRO A 7 -2.58 -12.09 -4.13
C PRO A 7 -1.17 -12.50 -3.68
N LYS A 8 -1.02 -13.75 -3.23
CA LYS A 8 0.29 -14.31 -2.88
C LYS A 8 1.18 -14.39 -4.10
N ARG A 9 2.41 -13.87 -3.99
CA ARG A 9 3.42 -13.84 -5.05
C ARG A 9 4.68 -14.51 -4.55
N LEU A 10 4.91 -15.73 -5.02
CA LEU A 10 6.10 -16.50 -4.70
C LEU A 10 7.14 -16.31 -5.79
N PHE A 11 8.33 -15.91 -5.38
CA PHE A 11 9.48 -15.73 -6.25
C PHE A 11 10.56 -16.74 -5.85
N ALA A 12 11.30 -17.25 -6.84
CA ALA A 12 12.39 -18.17 -6.56
C ALA A 12 13.53 -17.51 -5.76
N THR A 13 13.71 -16.20 -5.91
CA THR A 13 14.79 -15.45 -5.25
C THR A 13 14.25 -14.26 -4.47
N ASN A 14 14.85 -14.04 -3.29
CA ASN A 14 14.51 -12.91 -2.42
C ASN A 14 14.85 -11.56 -3.05
N LEU A 15 15.94 -11.51 -3.83
CA LEU A 15 16.30 -10.31 -4.60
C LEU A 15 15.19 -9.94 -5.60
N TYR A 16 14.56 -10.91 -6.24
CA TYR A 16 13.47 -10.63 -7.17
C TYR A 16 12.23 -10.11 -6.44
N ALA A 17 11.88 -10.70 -5.29
CA ALA A 17 10.80 -10.21 -4.44
C ALA A 17 11.02 -8.75 -4.02
N PHE A 18 12.23 -8.43 -3.55
CA PHE A 18 12.64 -7.08 -3.19
C PHE A 18 12.53 -6.11 -4.37
N SER A 19 13.12 -6.45 -5.52
CA SER A 19 13.07 -5.62 -6.72
C SER A 19 11.64 -5.36 -7.19
N HIS A 20 10.77 -6.36 -7.12
CA HIS A 20 9.37 -6.23 -7.49
C HIS A 20 8.60 -5.30 -6.54
N GLN A 21 8.85 -5.39 -5.23
CA GLN A 21 8.24 -4.48 -4.24
C GLN A 21 8.72 -3.04 -4.43
N THR A 22 10.03 -2.84 -4.62
CA THR A 22 10.63 -1.51 -4.88
C THR A 22 10.07 -0.89 -6.15
N PHE A 23 10.00 -1.66 -7.25
CA PHE A 23 9.43 -1.19 -8.50
C PHE A 23 7.94 -0.82 -8.36
N SER A 24 7.18 -1.63 -7.63
CA SER A 24 5.76 -1.34 -7.36
C SER A 24 5.58 -0.06 -6.55
N LEU A 25 6.40 0.16 -5.52
CA LEU A 25 6.37 1.38 -4.72
C LEU A 25 6.75 2.61 -5.56
N ALA A 26 7.79 2.52 -6.39
CA ALA A 26 8.17 3.62 -7.29
C ALA A 26 7.03 4.01 -8.23
N ARG A 27 6.29 3.02 -8.75
CA ARG A 27 5.09 3.28 -9.58
C ARG A 27 3.99 3.98 -8.79
N ILE A 28 3.71 3.57 -7.55
CA ILE A 28 2.76 4.28 -6.68
C ILE A 28 3.16 5.76 -6.54
N LEU A 29 4.42 6.02 -6.24
CA LEU A 29 4.92 7.39 -6.06
C LEU A 29 4.79 8.21 -7.36
N LEU A 30 5.15 7.64 -8.52
CA LEU A 30 5.01 8.32 -9.81
C LEU A 30 3.56 8.60 -10.19
N LEU A 31 2.64 7.66 -9.91
CA LEU A 31 1.22 7.84 -10.21
C LEU A 31 0.60 8.97 -9.40
N ASN A 32 0.99 9.11 -8.13
CA ASN A 32 0.40 10.10 -7.23
C ASN A 32 1.14 11.45 -7.26
N ASN A 33 2.31 11.52 -7.90
CA ASN A 33 3.08 12.76 -8.09
C ASN A 33 3.21 13.11 -9.57
N GLN A 34 2.16 12.88 -10.36
CA GLN A 34 2.17 13.27 -11.77
C GLN A 34 2.40 14.78 -11.90
N PRO A 35 3.28 15.21 -12.82
CA PRO A 35 3.54 16.62 -13.02
C PRO A 35 2.27 17.33 -13.48
N THR A 36 1.92 18.43 -12.80
CA THR A 36 0.80 19.30 -13.18
C THR A 36 1.14 20.18 -14.38
N THR A 37 2.41 20.23 -14.78
CA THR A 37 2.87 20.95 -15.96
C THR A 37 2.47 20.19 -17.22
N PRO A 38 1.85 20.87 -18.22
CA PRO A 38 1.49 20.23 -19.47
C PRO A 38 2.75 19.66 -20.16
N PRO A 39 2.65 18.49 -20.81
CA PRO A 39 3.77 17.92 -21.52
C PRO A 39 4.24 18.84 -22.65
N PRO A 40 5.54 18.83 -23.00
CA PRO A 40 6.05 19.54 -24.17
C PRO A 40 5.27 19.17 -25.43
N THR A 41 4.95 20.15 -26.27
CA THR A 41 4.11 20.02 -27.48
C THR A 41 4.58 19.01 -28.52
N HIS A 42 5.83 18.56 -28.45
CA HIS A 42 6.46 17.59 -29.35
C HIS A 42 6.45 16.16 -28.80
N LEU A 43 6.11 15.97 -27.52
CA LEU A 43 5.84 14.65 -26.97
C LEU A 43 4.35 14.38 -27.14
N SER A 44 4.01 13.22 -27.72
CA SER A 44 2.63 12.78 -27.93
C SER A 44 1.79 13.07 -26.68
N VAL A 45 0.59 13.64 -26.85
CA VAL A 45 -0.31 14.04 -25.75
C VAL A 45 -0.45 12.88 -24.76
N ILE A 46 0.30 12.93 -23.67
CA ILE A 46 0.09 12.04 -22.53
C ILE A 46 -1.18 12.58 -21.89
N VAL A 47 -2.29 11.87 -22.10
CA VAL A 47 -3.52 12.18 -21.37
C VAL A 47 -3.22 11.84 -19.90
N PRO A 48 -3.21 12.83 -18.99
CA PRO A 48 -2.99 12.55 -17.58
C PRO A 48 -4.06 11.58 -17.08
N LEU A 49 -3.68 10.66 -16.19
CA LEU A 49 -4.64 9.75 -15.61
C LEU A 49 -5.63 10.56 -14.75
N THR A 50 -6.89 10.15 -14.76
CA THR A 50 -7.87 10.67 -13.80
C THR A 50 -7.49 10.23 -12.40
N GLN A 51 -7.96 10.98 -11.38
CA GLN A 51 -7.73 10.63 -9.98
C GLN A 51 -8.20 9.21 -9.64
N GLN A 52 -9.38 8.81 -10.15
CA GLN A 52 -9.88 7.45 -9.94
C GLN A 52 -8.95 6.39 -10.52
N GLN A 53 -8.43 6.59 -11.73
CA GLN A 53 -7.48 5.66 -12.36
C GLN A 53 -6.19 5.55 -11.56
N ILE A 54 -5.72 6.66 -10.96
CA ILE A 54 -4.55 6.68 -10.09
C ILE A 54 -4.82 5.85 -8.82
N GLU A 55 -5.98 6.03 -8.19
CA GLU A 55 -6.37 5.29 -6.98
C GLU A 55 -6.52 3.79 -7.25
N ASP A 56 -7.20 3.41 -8.34
CA ASP A 56 -7.39 2.01 -8.73
C ASP A 56 -6.04 1.30 -8.98
N GLU A 57 -5.14 1.91 -9.76
CA GLU A 57 -3.82 1.35 -10.03
C GLU A 57 -2.95 1.34 -8.75
N THR A 58 -3.05 2.37 -7.91
CA THR A 58 -2.36 2.44 -6.62
C THR A 58 -2.81 1.33 -5.68
N LEU A 59 -4.11 1.04 -5.63
CA LEU A 59 -4.67 -0.06 -4.83
C LEU A 59 -4.14 -1.41 -5.34
N VAL A 60 -4.13 -1.63 -6.66
CA VAL A 60 -3.59 -2.85 -7.28
C VAL A 60 -2.11 -3.03 -6.90
N LEU A 61 -1.30 -1.98 -7.02
CA LEU A 61 0.12 -2.02 -6.69
C LEU A 61 0.35 -2.28 -5.19
N THR A 62 -0.43 -1.63 -4.33
CA THR A 62 -0.39 -1.84 -2.88
C THR A 62 -0.67 -3.30 -2.53
N ARG A 63 -1.74 -3.89 -3.08
CA ARG A 63 -2.06 -5.31 -2.89
C ARG A 63 -0.94 -6.23 -3.36
N LYS A 64 -0.25 -5.90 -4.46
CA LYS A 64 0.93 -6.66 -4.93
C LYS A 64 2.09 -6.59 -3.93
N ILE A 65 2.36 -5.42 -3.37
CA ILE A 65 3.42 -5.23 -2.36
C ILE A 65 3.11 -6.06 -1.12
N LEU A 66 1.88 -5.99 -0.61
CA LEU A 66 1.46 -6.71 0.60
C LEU A 66 1.43 -8.23 0.39
N GLY A 67 0.88 -8.69 -0.73
CA GLY A 67 0.90 -10.11 -1.09
C GLY A 67 2.32 -10.68 -1.26
N THR A 68 3.24 -9.89 -1.81
CA THR A 68 4.68 -10.24 -1.87
C THR A 68 5.27 -10.29 -0.47
N ALA A 69 4.98 -9.31 0.38
CA ALA A 69 5.50 -9.23 1.74
C ALA A 69 5.08 -10.44 2.59
N MET A 70 3.83 -10.86 2.46
CA MET A 70 3.30 -12.03 3.15
C MET A 70 3.88 -13.35 2.62
N SER A 71 4.15 -13.42 1.31
CA SER A 71 4.72 -14.62 0.69
C SER A 71 6.21 -14.80 0.96
N HIS A 72 6.91 -13.71 1.31
CA HIS A 72 8.35 -13.67 1.57
C HIS A 72 8.65 -13.05 2.93
N ALA A 73 7.95 -13.44 4.00
CA ALA A 73 7.98 -12.73 5.28
C ALA A 73 9.38 -12.59 5.92
N ASP A 74 10.32 -13.47 5.58
CA ASP A 74 11.72 -13.44 6.05
C ASP A 74 12.63 -12.53 5.23
N SER A 75 12.20 -12.12 4.04
CA SER A 75 12.99 -11.36 3.06
C SER A 75 12.32 -10.07 2.60
N ALA A 76 11.02 -9.96 2.85
CA ALA A 76 10.24 -8.75 2.68
C ALA A 76 10.81 -7.69 3.60
N ILE A 77 11.35 -6.64 3.03
CA ILE A 77 11.86 -5.52 3.82
C ILE A 77 10.63 -4.83 4.41
N PRO A 78 10.41 -4.86 5.74
CA PRO A 78 9.20 -4.33 6.37
C PRO A 78 8.94 -2.87 6.00
N PHE A 79 10.01 -2.14 5.68
CA PHE A 79 9.99 -0.75 5.22
C PHE A 79 9.15 -0.53 3.95
N ILE A 80 9.29 -1.36 2.90
CA ILE A 80 8.59 -1.11 1.62
C ILE A 80 7.08 -1.32 1.80
N SER A 81 6.70 -2.41 2.46
CA SER A 81 5.30 -2.66 2.78
C SER A 81 4.73 -1.60 3.73
N THR A 82 5.52 -1.10 4.68
CA THR A 82 5.11 0.01 5.57
C THR A 82 4.79 1.26 4.78
N LEU A 83 5.69 1.71 3.90
CA LEU A 83 5.44 2.88 3.06
C LEU A 83 4.21 2.72 2.18
N ALA A 84 4.02 1.55 1.57
CA ALA A 84 2.83 1.27 0.77
C ALA A 84 1.53 1.38 1.58
N VAL A 85 1.49 0.82 2.79
CA VAL A 85 0.31 0.95 3.68
C VAL A 85 0.14 2.40 4.15
N SER A 86 1.21 3.10 4.54
CA SER A 86 1.09 4.49 4.98
C SER A 86 0.54 5.41 3.88
N TYR A 87 1.00 5.19 2.65
CA TYR A 87 0.60 6.01 1.51
C TYR A 87 -0.82 5.68 1.03
N ALA A 88 -1.10 4.40 0.83
CA ALA A 88 -2.29 3.93 0.11
C ALA A 88 -3.24 3.06 0.94
N GLY A 89 -2.95 2.82 2.22
CA GLY A 89 -3.76 1.98 3.11
C GLY A 89 -5.19 2.49 3.26
N HIS A 90 -5.42 3.80 3.12
CA HIS A 90 -6.76 4.39 3.11
C HIS A 90 -7.67 3.86 1.99
N LEU A 91 -7.09 3.37 0.88
CA LEU A 91 -7.84 2.78 -0.24
C LEU A 91 -8.32 1.35 0.05
N LEU A 92 -7.88 0.72 1.15
CA LEU A 92 -8.36 -0.59 1.55
C LEU A 92 -9.75 -0.47 2.20
N THR A 93 -10.75 -1.09 1.57
CA THR A 93 -12.15 -1.05 2.03
C THR A 93 -12.58 -2.30 2.78
N ASP A 94 -11.92 -3.43 2.52
CA ASP A 94 -12.23 -4.71 3.15
C ASP A 94 -11.57 -4.84 4.54
N ARG A 95 -12.36 -5.23 5.54
CA ARG A 95 -11.91 -5.31 6.94
C ARG A 95 -10.71 -6.25 7.10
N LEU A 96 -10.73 -7.39 6.44
CA LEU A 96 -9.66 -8.38 6.53
C LEU A 96 -8.37 -7.82 5.90
N ALA A 97 -8.46 -7.17 4.74
CA ALA A 97 -7.32 -6.48 4.12
C ALA A 97 -6.71 -5.41 5.03
N GLN A 98 -7.56 -4.61 5.68
CA GLN A 98 -7.14 -3.58 6.62
C GLN A 98 -6.42 -4.18 7.84
N GLU A 99 -6.94 -5.27 8.42
CA GLU A 99 -6.30 -5.99 9.54
C GLU A 99 -4.93 -6.56 9.18
N HIS A 100 -4.81 -7.17 8.00
CA HIS A 100 -3.53 -7.66 7.51
C HIS A 100 -2.52 -6.51 7.28
N ALA A 101 -2.95 -5.41 6.68
CA ALA A 101 -2.12 -4.23 6.47
C ALA A 101 -1.67 -3.60 7.82
N TYR A 102 -2.58 -3.51 8.78
CA TYR A 102 -2.30 -3.03 10.13
C TYR A 102 -1.30 -3.94 10.87
N GLY A 103 -1.45 -5.26 10.73
CA GLY A 103 -0.50 -6.24 11.28
C GLY A 103 0.90 -6.10 10.71
N ILE A 104 1.03 -5.78 9.42
CA ILE A 104 2.32 -5.49 8.77
C ILE A 104 2.97 -4.24 9.38
N LEU A 105 2.21 -3.15 9.55
CA LEU A 105 2.71 -1.93 10.20
C LEU A 105 3.18 -2.22 11.63
N TYR A 106 2.37 -2.95 12.40
CA TYR A 106 2.70 -3.30 13.79
C TYR A 106 3.98 -4.14 13.88
N LYS A 107 4.14 -5.13 12.99
CA LYS A 107 5.37 -5.93 12.89
C LYS A 107 6.57 -5.05 12.55
N ALA A 108 6.43 -4.16 11.57
CA ALA A 108 7.50 -3.25 11.15
C ALA A 108 7.93 -2.28 12.26
N GLN A 109 6.97 -1.70 13.00
CA GLN A 109 7.25 -0.81 14.12
C GLN A 109 8.11 -1.50 15.19
N ARG A 110 7.81 -2.77 15.50
CA ARG A 110 8.57 -3.57 16.47
C ARG A 110 9.95 -3.98 15.96
N GLN A 111 10.07 -4.28 14.67
CA GLN A 111 11.30 -4.82 14.07
C GLN A 111 12.30 -3.74 13.65
N VAL A 112 11.84 -2.52 13.34
CA VAL A 112 12.67 -1.48 12.72
C VAL A 112 12.59 -0.13 13.45
N ALA A 113 12.64 -0.18 14.78
CA ALA A 113 12.86 0.98 15.66
C ALA A 113 12.01 2.23 15.37
N GLY A 114 10.72 2.07 15.05
CA GLY A 114 9.80 3.20 14.92
C GLY A 114 9.75 3.89 13.55
N LEU A 115 10.15 3.20 12.47
CA LEU A 115 9.90 3.68 11.09
C LEU A 115 8.42 3.93 10.76
N THR A 116 7.49 3.46 11.59
CA THR A 116 6.07 3.82 11.52
C THR A 116 5.74 4.77 12.67
N PRO A 117 5.44 6.06 12.40
CA PRO A 117 4.95 6.99 13.41
C PRO A 117 3.68 6.44 14.06
N ALA A 118 3.54 6.59 15.38
CA ALA A 118 2.34 6.15 16.11
C ALA A 118 1.05 6.78 15.54
N GLU A 119 1.15 8.01 15.02
CA GLU A 119 0.07 8.76 14.38
C GLU A 119 -0.52 8.04 13.17
N GLU A 120 0.29 7.26 12.45
CA GLU A 120 -0.15 6.55 11.25
C GLU A 120 -1.13 5.43 11.57
N PHE A 121 -0.95 4.76 12.72
CA PHE A 121 -1.89 3.76 13.20
C PHE A 121 -3.24 4.40 13.52
N THR A 122 -3.23 5.53 14.23
CA THR A 122 -4.44 6.28 14.58
C THR A 122 -5.17 6.75 13.32
N ARG A 123 -4.43 7.35 12.37
CA ARG A 123 -4.96 7.83 11.10
C ARG A 123 -5.68 6.73 10.32
N LEU A 124 -5.07 5.57 10.16
CA LEU A 124 -5.67 4.46 9.41
C LEU A 124 -6.93 3.93 10.07
N ARG A 125 -6.94 3.76 11.41
CA ARG A 125 -8.14 3.33 12.13
C ARG A 125 -9.30 4.30 11.97
N GLN A 126 -9.02 5.60 11.98
CA GLN A 126 -10.03 6.64 11.75
C GLN A 126 -10.59 6.55 10.33
N VAL A 127 -9.72 6.48 9.31
CA VAL A 127 -10.15 6.41 7.90
C VAL A 127 -10.92 5.12 7.61
N TRP A 128 -10.55 4.02 8.24
CA TRP A 128 -11.28 2.76 8.12
C TRP A 128 -12.51 2.67 9.02
N ALA A 129 -12.82 3.73 9.78
CA ALA A 129 -13.95 3.78 10.70
C ALA A 129 -13.95 2.65 11.77
N TRP A 130 -12.77 2.21 12.19
CA TRP A 130 -12.63 1.14 13.21
C TRP A 130 -13.01 1.60 14.62
N ASP A 131 -12.90 2.90 14.88
CA ASP A 131 -13.10 3.49 16.20
C ASP A 131 -14.45 4.21 16.32
N VAL A 132 -15.37 4.01 15.38
CA VAL A 132 -16.70 4.63 15.44
C VAL A 132 -17.53 3.95 16.53
N PRO A 133 -17.96 4.68 17.59
CA PRO A 133 -18.89 4.13 18.56
C PRO A 133 -20.24 3.86 17.87
N TYR A 134 -20.92 2.77 18.26
CA TYR A 134 -22.27 2.37 17.82
C TYR A 134 -23.41 3.39 18.09
N ALA A 135 -23.12 4.68 18.25
CA ALA A 135 -24.04 5.67 18.80
C ALA A 135 -24.79 6.53 17.77
N ASN A 136 -24.57 6.39 16.46
CA ASN A 136 -25.31 7.19 15.45
C ASN A 136 -25.80 6.33 14.27
N VAL A 137 -26.52 5.26 14.60
CA VAL A 137 -27.45 4.62 13.65
C VAL A 137 -28.84 4.69 14.29
N LEU A 138 -29.47 5.85 14.20
CA LEU A 138 -30.91 6.07 14.35
C LEU A 138 -31.37 7.07 13.29
#